data_AF-A0A6J7NZV6-F1
#
_entry.id   AF-A0A6J7NZV6-F1
#
_cell.length_a   1.000
_cell.length_b   1.000
_cell.length_c   1.000
_cell.angle_alpha   90.00
_cell.angle_beta   90.00
_cell.angle_gamma   90.00
#
_symmetry.space_group_name_H-M   'P 1'
#
loop_
_entity.id
_entity.type
_entity.pdbx_description
1 polymer ?
#
loop_
_entity_poly.entity_id
_entity_poly.type
_entity_poly.pdbx_seq_one_letter_code
_entity_poly.pdbx_strand_id
1 'polypeptide(L)' 'MLSKLNEEVDELSMAANRDDVIGELADVAEVLWSIASTWAINWAEVALHAGQKRDQRGGFEAGLWLLGTGEDQPS' A
#
# COMPACT_ATOMS: atom_id res chain seq x y z
N MET A 1 -1.22 -13.26 6.31
CA MET A 1 -0.97 -12.24 5.28
C MET A 1 -0.96 -10.84 5.86
N LEU A 2 -2.03 -10.33 6.47
CA LEU A 2 -1.98 -8.98 7.09
C LEU A 2 -0.93 -8.85 8.20
N SER A 3 -0.75 -9.88 9.03
CA SER A 3 0.34 -9.88 10.02
C SER A 3 1.73 -9.82 9.39
N LYS A 4 1.93 -10.49 8.24
CA LYS A 4 3.20 -10.50 7.52
C LYS A 4 3.43 -9.15 6.83
N LEU A 5 2.39 -8.53 6.30
CA LEU A 5 2.47 -7.17 5.76
C LEU A 5 2.94 -6.16 6.80
N ASN A 6 2.45 -6.26 8.04
CA ASN A 6 2.93 -5.39 9.12
C ASN A 6 4.40 -5.64 9.45
N GLU A 7 4.83 -6.90 9.47
CA GLU A 7 6.23 -7.30 9.68
C GLU A 7 7.14 -6.71 8.59
N GLU A 8 6.84 -6.90 7.30
CA GLU A 8 7.69 -6.36 6.22
C GLU A 8 7.72 -4.83 6.21
N VAL A 9 6.63 -4.16 6.62
CA VAL A 9 6.60 -2.70 6.74
C VAL A 9 7.45 -2.22 7.90
N ASP A 10 7.45 -2.94 9.03
CA ASP A 10 8.32 -2.64 10.16
C ASP A 10 9.80 -2.86 9.77
N GLU A 11 10.13 -3.94 9.06
CA GLU A 11 11.48 -4.22 8.55
C GLU A 11 11.93 -3.15 7.55
N LEU A 12 11.07 -2.77 6.59
CA LEU A 12 11.32 -1.65 5.67
C LEU A 12 11.58 -0.34 6.41
N SER A 13 10.88 -0.08 7.52
CA SER A 13 11.08 1.14 8.32
C SER A 13 12.43 1.14 9.07
N MET A 14 12.99 -0.05 9.34
CA MET A 14 14.24 -0.24 10.05
C MET A 14 15.46 -0.43 9.12
N ALA A 15 15.23 -0.61 7.82
CA ALA A 15 16.26 -0.81 6.82
C ALA A 15 17.31 0.32 6.85
N ALA A 16 18.59 -0.06 6.99
CA ALA A 16 19.68 0.90 7.26
C ALA A 16 20.46 1.29 6.01
N ASN A 17 20.32 0.52 4.92
CA ASN A 17 21.03 0.76 3.67
C ASN A 17 20.15 0.45 2.44
N ARG A 18 20.64 0.83 1.26
CA ARG A 18 19.88 0.74 0.01
C ARG A 18 19.50 -0.70 -0.36
N ASP A 19 20.38 -1.66 -0.10
CA ASP A 19 20.14 -3.05 -0.46
C ASP A 19 19.09 -3.66 0.46
N ASP A 20 19.15 -3.35 1.76
CA ASP A 20 18.09 -3.70 2.71
C ASP A 20 16.74 -3.11 2.25
N VAL A 21 16.69 -1.80 1.95
CA VAL A 21 15.45 -1.13 1.49
C VAL A 21 14.85 -1.82 0.25
N ILE A 22 15.69 -2.26 -0.69
CA ILE A 22 15.21 -2.96 -1.88
C ILE A 22 14.65 -4.34 -1.54
N GLY A 23 15.30 -5.07 -0.63
CA GLY A 23 14.82 -6.35 -0.11
C GLY A 23 13.44 -6.19 0.53
N GLU A 24 13.34 -5.31 1.52
CA GLU A 24 12.08 -5.13 2.26
C GLU A 24 10.94 -4.59 1.37
N LEU A 25 11.24 -3.75 0.37
CA LEU A 25 10.24 -3.34 -0.64
C LEU A 25 9.75 -4.52 -1.49
N ALA A 26 10.63 -5.46 -1.82
CA ALA A 26 10.27 -6.65 -2.57
C ALA A 26 9.37 -7.57 -1.73
N ASP A 27 9.69 -7.73 -0.44
CA ASP A 27 8.91 -8.57 0.48
C ASP A 27 7.52 -7.97 0.72
N VAL A 28 7.42 -6.65 0.94
CA VAL A 28 6.12 -5.94 0.97
C VAL A 28 5.32 -6.21 -0.32
N ALA A 29 5.96 -6.12 -1.50
CA ALA A 29 5.29 -6.37 -2.77
C ALA A 29 4.80 -7.82 -2.89
N GLU A 30 5.58 -8.80 -2.44
CA GLU A 30 5.19 -10.22 -2.42
C GLU A 30 3.97 -10.47 -1.53
N VAL A 31 3.92 -9.85 -0.35
CA VAL A 31 2.76 -9.99 0.54
C VAL A 31 1.52 -9.37 -0.11
N LEU A 32 1.64 -8.20 -0.74
CA LEU A 32 0.53 -7.58 -1.47
C LEU A 32 0.06 -8.46 -2.64
N TRP A 33 0.98 -9.07 -3.40
CA TRP A 33 0.68 -10.01 -4.48
C TRP A 33 -0.10 -11.22 -3.96
N SER A 34 0.34 -11.78 -2.83
CA SER A 34 -0.32 -12.91 -2.17
C SER A 34 -1.72 -12.58 -1.68
N ILE A 35 -1.92 -11.37 -1.12
CA ILE A 35 -3.24 -10.88 -0.74
C ILE A 35 -4.13 -10.78 -1.99
N ALA A 36 -3.70 -10.07 -3.04
CA ALA A 36 -4.50 -9.90 -4.26
C ALA A 36 -4.91 -11.25 -4.87
N SER A 37 -3.97 -12.21 -4.94
CA SER A 37 -4.23 -13.56 -5.43
C SER A 37 -5.29 -14.31 -4.61
N THR A 38 -5.28 -14.17 -3.28
CA THR A 38 -6.29 -14.79 -2.39
C THR A 38 -7.71 -14.31 -2.70
N TRP A 39 -7.85 -13.08 -3.18
CA TRP A 39 -9.13 -12.48 -3.56
C TRP A 39 -9.43 -12.57 -5.06
N ALA A 40 -8.59 -13.25 -5.84
CA ALA A 40 -8.65 -13.29 -7.30
C ALA A 40 -8.64 -11.89 -7.95
N ILE A 41 -7.99 -10.92 -7.31
CA ILE A 41 -7.84 -9.54 -7.81
C ILE A 41 -6.61 -9.48 -8.71
N ASN A 42 -6.74 -8.82 -9.86
CA ASN A 42 -5.62 -8.65 -10.77
C ASN A 42 -4.88 -7.31 -10.53
N TRP A 43 -3.58 -7.28 -10.83
CA TRP A 43 -2.76 -6.08 -10.59
C TRP A 43 -3.07 -4.91 -11.52
N ALA A 44 -3.63 -5.17 -12.70
CA ALA A 44 -4.06 -4.10 -13.60
C ALA A 44 -5.28 -3.35 -13.05
N GLU A 45 -6.21 -4.04 -12.38
CA GLU A 45 -7.34 -3.46 -11.65
C GLU A 45 -6.85 -2.60 -10.50
N VAL A 46 -5.90 -3.10 -9.70
CA VAL A 46 -5.29 -2.33 -8.60
C VAL A 46 -4.63 -1.06 -9.13
N ALA A 47 -3.84 -1.17 -10.21
CA ALA A 47 -3.17 -0.03 -10.82
C ALA A 47 -4.17 0.99 -11.40
N LEU A 48 -5.23 0.53 -12.06
CA LEU A 48 -6.30 1.39 -12.58
C LEU A 48 -7.00 2.14 -11.45
N HIS A 49 -7.38 1.44 -10.38
CA HIS A 49 -8.01 2.07 -9.20
C HIS A 49 -7.07 3.05 -8.49
N ALA A 50 -5.78 2.73 -8.39
CA ALA A 50 -4.78 3.64 -7.83
C ALA A 50 -4.61 4.91 -8.68
N GLY A 51 -4.59 4.78 -10.01
CA GLY A 51 -4.55 5.90 -10.94
C GLY A 51 -5.77 6.81 -10.81
N GLN A 52 -6.98 6.25 -10.80
CA GLN A 52 -8.21 7.01 -10.60
C GLN A 52 -8.21 7.79 -9.26
N LYS A 53 -7.74 7.17 -8.18
CA LYS A 53 -7.61 7.85 -6.87
C LYS A 53 -6.59 8.97 -6.91
N ARG A 54 -5.47 8.77 -7.59
CA ARG A 54 -4.42 9.78 -7.79
C ARG A 54 -4.96 10.99 -8.55
N ASP A 55 -5.75 10.77 -9.59
CA ASP A 55 -6.35 11.85 -10.38
C ASP A 55 -7.42 12.61 -9.58
N GLN A 56 -8.17 11.92 -8.71
CA GLN A 56 -9.23 12.52 -7.90
C GLN A 56 -8.72 13.27 -6.67
N ARG A 57 -7.66 12.79 -6.02
CA ARG A 57 -7.23 13.22 -4.68
C ARG A 57 -5.78 13.68 -4.62
N GLY A 58 -5.04 13.60 -5.72
CA GLY A 58 -3.59 13.74 -5.75
C GLY A 58 -2.86 12.45 -5.35
N GLY A 59 -1.61 12.33 -5.77
CA GLY A 59 -0.75 11.19 -5.43
C GLY A 59 -0.03 11.37 -4.11
N PHE A 60 0.57 10.29 -3.60
CA PHE A 60 1.43 10.34 -2.42
C PHE A 60 2.65 11.26 -2.61
N GLU A 61 3.13 11.42 -3.85
CA GLU A 61 4.20 12.38 -4.20
C GLU A 61 3.79 13.85 -4.02
N ALA A 62 2.49 14.15 -4.05
CA ALA A 62 1.97 15.50 -3.83
C ALA A 62 1.76 15.83 -2.33
N GLY A 63 2.13 14.93 -1.42
CA GLY A 63 1.98 15.13 0.03
C GLY A 63 0.51 15.17 0.51
N LEU A 64 -0.43 14.77 -0.34
CA LEU A 64 -1.85 14.71 0.01
C LEU A 64 -2.12 13.40 0.75
N TRP A 65 -1.96 13.46 2.08
CA TRP A 65 -2.42 12.42 2.97
C TRP A 65 -3.96 12.48 3.04
N LEU A 66 -4.62 11.37 2.71
CA LEU A 66 -6.02 11.20 3.04
C LEU A 66 -6.17 11.25 4.57
N LEU A 67 -6.60 12.39 5.10
CA LEU A 67 -7.24 12.43 6.41
C LEU A 67 -8.49 11.56 6.27
N GLY A 68 -8.50 10.41 6.96
CA GLY A 68 -9.63 9.50 6.95
C GLY A 68 -10.90 10.28 7.24
N THR A 69 -11.89 10.18 6.36
CA THR A 69 -13.23 10.71 6.61
C THR A 69 -13.77 9.96 7.81
N GLY A 70 -13.71 10.59 8.99
CA GLY A 70 -14.50 10.20 10.14
C GLY A 70 -15.96 10.10 9.70
N GLU A 71 -16.63 9.07 10.19
CA GLU A 71 -18.03 8.78 9.95
C GLU A 71 -18.88 10.04 10.11
N ASP A 72 -19.45 10.52 9.00
CA ASP A 72 -20.58 11.44 9.05
C ASP A 72 -21.83 10.57 9.23
N GLN A 73 -22.17 10.23 10.49
CA GLN A 73 -23.51 9.75 10.83
C GLN A 73 -24.38 10.97 11.15
N PRO A 74 -25.35 11.33 10.30
CA PRO A 74 -26.31 12.37 10.65
C PRO A 74 -27.23 11.86 11.78
N SER A 75 -27.35 12.68 12.82
CA SER A 75 -28.36 12.57 13.89
C SER A 75 -29.76 12.89 13.38
#